data_AF-A0A7C5C5H6-F1
#
_entry.id   AF-A0A7C5C5H6-F1
#
_cell.length_a   1.000
_cell.length_b   1.000
_cell.length_c   1.000
_cell.angle_alpha   90.00
_cell.angle_beta   90.00
_cell.angle_gamma   90.00
#
_symmetry.space_group_name_H-M   'P 1'
#
loop_
_entity.id
_entity.type
_entity.pdbx_description
1 polymer ?
#
loop_
_entity_poly.entity_id
_entity_poly.type
_entity_poly.pdbx_seq_one_letter_code
_entity_poly.pdbx_strand_id
1 'polypeptide(L)'
;MGPPQPVSDPDNCILAVDPRMPFDQWVHAVAQRLGAHAAPSHPHRIVWLDTFDWRLWRRGWILEWLGDRGDGRLRLREPGGCRVLFEAPVVQPPRFPAELVQAGLRARLEDVTRPRALLPVAEAQGRLARLAICDDEDKTVLRLELRDETARSG
;
A
#
# COMPACT_ATOMS: atom_id res chain seq x y z
N MET A 1 5.45 -18.52 18.14
CA MET A 1 4.63 -17.42 17.59
C MET A 1 4.00 -17.94 16.32
N GLY A 2 2.68 -18.15 16.31
CA GLY A 2 1.96 -18.51 15.08
C GLY A 2 1.85 -17.30 14.15
N PRO A 3 1.67 -17.50 12.83
CA PRO A 3 1.46 -16.39 11.92
C PRO A 3 0.19 -15.61 12.29
N PRO A 4 0.19 -14.27 12.14
CA PRO A 4 -0.99 -13.46 12.41
C PRO A 4 -2.15 -13.89 11.50
N GLN A 5 -3.34 -14.02 12.08
CA GLN A 5 -4.57 -14.27 11.35
C GLN A 5 -4.97 -13.00 10.57
N PRO A 6 -5.43 -13.11 9.32
CA PRO A 6 -5.87 -11.95 8.56
C PRO A 6 -7.08 -11.30 9.25
N VAL A 7 -6.98 -9.99 9.50
CA VAL A 7 -8.10 -9.17 10.00
C VAL A 7 -8.94 -8.79 8.78
N SER A 8 -10.18 -9.27 8.70
CA SER A 8 -11.14 -8.84 7.67
C SER A 8 -11.71 -7.48 8.03
N ASP A 9 -11.67 -6.54 7.09
CA ASP A 9 -12.11 -5.15 7.22
C ASP A 9 -13.16 -4.84 6.11
N PRO A 10 -14.32 -4.23 6.42
CA PRO A 10 -15.34 -3.87 5.43
C PRO A 10 -14.86 -2.90 4.32
N ASP A 11 -13.89 -2.01 4.59
CA ASP A 11 -13.36 -1.07 3.58
C ASP A 11 -12.27 -1.69 2.71
N ASN A 12 -11.81 -2.89 3.07
CA ASN A 12 -10.79 -3.63 2.36
C ASN A 12 -11.27 -5.06 2.09
N CYS A 13 -12.03 -5.22 1.01
CA CYS A 13 -12.51 -6.52 0.58
C CYS A 13 -11.38 -7.33 -0.08
N ILE A 14 -10.86 -8.34 0.63
CA ILE A 14 -10.04 -9.39 0.02
C ILE A 14 -11.00 -10.38 -0.65
N LEU A 15 -11.06 -10.34 -1.99
CA LEU A 15 -11.81 -11.30 -2.77
C LEU A 15 -10.94 -12.54 -3.02
N ALA A 16 -11.47 -13.72 -2.69
CA ALA A 16 -10.86 -14.97 -3.12
C ALA A 16 -11.04 -15.09 -4.65
N VAL A 17 -9.91 -15.02 -5.36
CA VAL A 17 -9.84 -15.10 -6.82
C VAL A 17 -9.32 -16.47 -7.25
N ASP A 18 -9.75 -16.98 -8.41
CA ASP A 18 -9.07 -18.12 -9.05
C ASP A 18 -7.64 -17.67 -9.42
N PRO A 19 -6.60 -18.24 -8.79
CA PRO A 19 -5.22 -17.83 -9.02
C PRO A 19 -4.72 -18.16 -10.44
N ARG A 20 -5.48 -18.93 -11.23
CA ARG A 20 -5.13 -19.26 -12.61
C ARG A 20 -5.57 -18.18 -13.60
N MET A 21 -6.47 -17.28 -13.19
CA MET A 21 -6.97 -16.23 -14.06
C MET A 21 -5.97 -15.06 -14.09
N PRO A 22 -5.51 -14.61 -15.27
CA PRO A 22 -4.56 -13.50 -15.38
C PRO A 22 -5.12 -12.21 -14.77
N PHE A 23 -4.26 -11.42 -14.12
CA PHE A 23 -4.64 -10.18 -13.44
C PHE A 23 -5.45 -9.21 -14.32
N ASP A 24 -5.06 -9.03 -15.59
CA ASP A 24 -5.78 -8.12 -16.49
C ASP A 24 -7.19 -8.63 -16.83
N GLN A 25 -7.41 -9.93 -16.85
CA GLN A 25 -8.76 -10.48 -17.02
C GLN A 25 -9.60 -10.24 -15.76
N TRP A 26 -9.00 -10.34 -14.57
CA TRP A 26 -9.67 -9.96 -13.31
C TRP A 26 -10.07 -8.49 -13.30
N VAL A 27 -9.16 -7.60 -13.68
CA VAL A 27 -9.43 -6.16 -13.79
C VAL A 27 -10.59 -5.90 -14.74
N HIS A 28 -10.58 -6.54 -15.92
CA HIS A 28 -11.66 -6.39 -16.89
C HIS A 28 -13.00 -6.90 -16.34
N ALA A 29 -13.02 -8.07 -15.69
CA ALA A 29 -14.23 -8.65 -15.12
C ALA A 29 -14.83 -7.78 -14.00
N VAL A 30 -13.98 -7.25 -13.10
CA VAL A 30 -14.40 -6.35 -12.02
C VAL A 30 -14.91 -5.03 -12.58
N ALA A 31 -14.21 -4.45 -13.57
CA ALA A 31 -14.63 -3.23 -14.22
C ALA A 31 -16.01 -3.36 -14.89
N GLN A 32 -16.22 -4.43 -15.66
CA GLN A 32 -17.51 -4.74 -16.29
C GLN A 32 -18.62 -4.90 -15.24
N ARG A 33 -18.36 -5.62 -14.15
CA ARG A 33 -19.36 -5.87 -13.12
C ARG A 33 -19.76 -4.63 -12.32
N LEU A 34 -18.84 -3.68 -12.16
CA LEU A 34 -19.07 -2.45 -11.41
C LEU A 34 -19.45 -1.26 -12.29
N GLY A 35 -19.49 -1.43 -13.62
CA GLY A 35 -19.65 -0.30 -14.55
C GLY A 35 -18.50 0.71 -14.47
N ALA A 36 -17.30 0.25 -14.12
CA ALA A 36 -16.15 1.10 -13.88
C ALA A 36 -15.25 1.23 -15.11
N HIS A 37 -14.58 2.37 -15.24
CA HIS A 37 -13.50 2.58 -16.20
C HIS A 37 -12.18 2.05 -15.63
N ALA A 38 -11.55 1.09 -16.32
CA ALA A 38 -10.25 0.56 -15.93
C ALA A 38 -9.12 1.22 -16.71
N ALA A 39 -8.12 1.74 -16.00
CA ALA A 39 -6.84 2.07 -16.60
C ALA A 39 -6.01 0.80 -16.84
N PRO A 40 -5.07 0.80 -17.81
CA PRO A 40 -4.13 -0.30 -17.99
C PRO A 40 -3.35 -0.59 -16.70
N SER A 41 -3.20 -1.86 -16.36
CA SER A 41 -2.39 -2.24 -15.22
C SER A 41 -0.91 -1.90 -15.46
N HIS A 42 -0.19 -1.66 -14.39
CA HIS A 42 1.24 -1.40 -14.43
C HIS A 42 1.95 -2.08 -13.26
N PRO A 43 3.26 -2.34 -13.38
CA PRO A 43 4.03 -2.86 -12.27
C PRO A 43 3.96 -1.92 -11.06
N HIS A 44 3.92 -2.48 -9.86
CA HIS A 44 4.13 -1.76 -8.61
C HIS A 44 5.04 -2.55 -7.67
N ARG A 45 5.60 -1.85 -6.69
CA ARG A 45 6.42 -2.42 -5.62
C ARG A 45 5.96 -1.88 -4.29
N ILE A 46 5.94 -2.74 -3.29
CA ILE A 46 5.75 -2.37 -1.88
C ILE A 46 7.02 -2.73 -1.14
N VAL A 47 7.52 -1.79 -0.34
CA VAL A 47 8.61 -2.01 0.62
C VAL A 47 8.06 -1.68 2.00
N TRP A 48 8.03 -2.67 2.88
CA TRP A 48 7.72 -2.45 4.29
C TRP A 48 8.98 -2.00 5.01
N LEU A 49 8.87 -0.90 5.75
CA LEU A 49 9.98 -0.29 6.47
C LEU A 49 9.75 -0.39 7.98
N ASP A 50 10.77 -0.84 8.70
CA ASP A 50 10.83 -0.72 10.16
C ASP A 50 12.29 -0.55 10.59
N THR A 51 12.48 -0.23 11.86
CA THR A 51 13.76 -0.37 12.54
C THR A 51 14.16 -1.84 12.70
N PHE A 52 15.46 -2.12 12.85
CA PHE A 52 15.96 -3.50 13.05
C PHE A 52 15.31 -4.20 14.26
N ASP A 53 14.90 -3.42 15.28
CA ASP A 53 14.22 -3.90 16.47
C ASP A 53 12.69 -3.77 16.36
N TRP A 54 12.07 -3.52 15.19
CA TRP A 54 10.61 -3.57 14.97
C TRP A 54 9.77 -2.58 15.81
N ARG A 55 10.27 -1.36 15.99
CA ARG A 55 9.61 -0.31 16.80
C ARG A 55 8.31 0.21 16.21
N LEU A 56 8.21 0.36 14.90
CA LEU A 56 6.96 0.85 14.29
C LEU A 56 5.85 -0.18 14.46
N TRP A 57 6.16 -1.45 14.17
CA TRP A 57 5.23 -2.55 14.41
C TRP A 57 4.78 -2.63 15.87
N ARG A 58 5.71 -2.57 16.84
CA ARG A 58 5.36 -2.56 18.27
C ARG A 58 4.51 -1.35 18.68
N ARG A 59 4.59 -0.24 17.95
CA ARG A 59 3.74 0.94 18.16
C ARG A 59 2.33 0.76 17.59
N GLY A 60 2.10 -0.29 16.81
CA GLY A 60 0.87 -0.54 16.08
C GLY A 60 0.83 0.21 14.75
N TRP A 61 1.99 0.47 14.13
CA TRP A 61 2.09 1.16 12.85
C TRP A 61 2.78 0.30 11.80
N ILE A 62 2.34 0.45 10.55
CA ILE A 62 2.97 -0.13 9.38
C ILE A 62 3.36 1.02 8.47
N LEU A 63 4.66 1.09 8.14
CA LEU A 63 5.21 2.06 7.20
C LEU A 63 5.52 1.34 5.89
N GLU A 64 4.95 1.84 4.81
CA GLU A 64 5.07 1.27 3.47
C GLU A 64 5.58 2.35 2.53
N TRP A 65 6.57 2.01 1.72
CA TRP A 65 6.84 2.76 0.50
C TRP A 65 6.20 2.01 -0.68
N LEU A 66 5.33 2.71 -1.38
CA LEU A 66 4.61 2.23 -2.55
C LEU A 66 5.23 2.89 -3.78
N GLY A 67 5.97 2.11 -4.56
CA GLY A 67 6.56 2.56 -5.82
C GLY A 67 5.71 2.17 -7.02
N ASP A 68 5.45 3.13 -7.90
CA ASP A 68 4.89 2.88 -9.23
C ASP A 68 5.71 3.64 -10.31
N ARG A 69 5.23 3.75 -11.56
CA ARG A 69 6.01 4.16 -12.74
C ARG A 69 6.64 5.56 -12.61
N GLY A 70 7.80 5.64 -11.97
CA GLY A 70 8.55 6.88 -11.75
C GLY A 70 8.03 7.74 -10.60
N ASP A 71 7.02 7.27 -9.87
CA ASP A 71 6.48 7.93 -8.68
C ASP A 71 6.57 6.97 -7.47
N GLY A 72 6.51 7.56 -6.29
CA GLY A 72 6.61 6.85 -5.03
C GLY A 72 5.84 7.58 -3.96
N ARG A 73 5.22 6.84 -3.07
CA ARG A 73 4.54 7.41 -1.91
C ARG A 73 4.85 6.63 -0.66
N LEU A 74 5.00 7.35 0.44
CA LEU A 74 5.11 6.76 1.77
C LEU A 74 3.73 6.76 2.41
N ARG A 75 3.31 5.61 2.92
CA ARG A 75 2.04 5.40 3.62
C ARG A 75 2.32 4.87 5.02
N LEU A 76 1.81 5.59 6.02
CA LEU A 76 1.79 5.16 7.42
C LEU A 76 0.35 4.78 7.76
N ARG A 77 0.14 3.56 8.25
CA ARG A 77 -1.20 3.06 8.59
C ARG A 77 -1.20 2.18 9.83
N GLU A 78 -2.38 1.93 10.35
CA GLU A 78 -2.58 0.90 11.38
C GLU A 78 -2.66 -0.50 10.73
N PRO A 79 -2.31 -1.58 11.46
CA PRO A 79 -2.58 -2.96 11.06
C PRO A 79 -4.07 -3.17 10.73
N GLY A 80 -4.37 -4.13 9.85
CA GLY A 80 -5.73 -4.34 9.33
C GLY A 80 -6.09 -3.42 8.14
N GLY A 81 -5.35 -2.33 7.93
CA GLY A 81 -5.52 -1.47 6.75
C GLY A 81 -6.61 -0.40 6.90
N CYS A 82 -7.38 -0.43 7.99
CA CYS A 82 -8.58 0.39 8.23
C CYS A 82 -8.31 1.90 8.28
N ARG A 83 -7.09 2.30 8.65
CA ARG A 83 -6.78 3.71 8.85
C ARG A 83 -5.41 4.09 8.31
N VAL A 84 -5.43 4.92 7.27
CA VAL A 84 -4.25 5.64 6.81
C VAL A 84 -4.03 6.84 7.73
N LEU A 85 -2.93 6.81 8.49
CA LEU A 85 -2.53 7.87 9.40
C LEU A 85 -1.81 9.00 8.66
N PHE A 86 -1.16 8.65 7.56
CA PHE A 86 -0.44 9.58 6.70
C PHE A 86 -0.16 8.96 5.33
N GLU A 87 -0.21 9.78 4.29
CA GLU A 87 0.28 9.44 2.96
C GLU A 87 0.93 10.68 2.33
N ALA A 88 2.10 10.52 1.69
CA ALA A 88 2.76 11.60 0.98
C ALA A 88 3.64 11.11 -0.17
N PRO A 89 3.83 11.94 -1.22
CA PRO A 89 4.77 11.65 -2.28
C PRO A 89 6.21 11.63 -1.74
N VAL A 90 6.90 10.53 -2.00
CA VAL A 90 8.27 10.23 -1.59
C VAL A 90 8.87 9.31 -2.67
N VAL A 91 9.77 9.85 -3.48
CA VAL A 91 10.32 9.15 -4.66
C VAL A 91 11.07 7.88 -4.30
N GLN A 92 11.75 7.85 -3.15
CA GLN A 92 12.51 6.70 -2.68
C GLN A 92 12.32 6.50 -1.17
N PRO A 93 12.34 5.25 -0.67
CA PRO A 93 12.15 4.99 0.75
C PRO A 93 13.24 5.71 1.59
N PRO A 94 12.86 6.49 2.62
CA PRO A 94 13.81 7.18 3.46
C PRO A 94 14.58 6.19 4.33
N ARG A 95 15.88 6.40 4.52
CA ARG A 95 16.66 5.66 5.51
C ARG A 95 16.48 6.24 6.90
N PHE A 96 16.29 7.54 7.00
CA PHE A 96 16.04 8.23 8.27
C PHE A 96 14.84 9.18 8.17
N PRO A 97 14.03 9.32 9.23
CA PRO A 97 12.95 10.30 9.24
C PRO A 97 13.37 11.73 8.91
N ALA A 98 14.60 12.12 9.27
CA ALA A 98 15.16 13.45 9.00
C ALA A 98 15.24 13.79 7.50
N GLU A 99 15.26 12.78 6.62
CA GLU A 99 15.27 12.93 5.16
C GLU A 99 13.90 13.37 4.61
N LEU A 100 12.83 13.28 5.43
CA LEU A 100 11.48 13.65 5.02
C LEU A 100 11.27 15.16 5.07
N VAL A 101 10.75 15.71 3.98
CA VAL A 101 10.30 17.11 3.90
C VAL A 101 8.96 17.32 4.60
N GLN A 102 8.17 16.26 4.77
CA GLN A 102 6.86 16.31 5.42
C GLN A 102 7.02 16.36 6.95
N ALA A 103 7.08 17.57 7.51
CA ALA A 103 7.35 17.81 8.92
C ALA A 103 6.46 16.99 9.89
N GLY A 104 5.17 16.84 9.59
CA GLY A 104 4.25 16.08 10.44
C GLY A 104 4.54 14.58 10.49
N LEU A 105 4.93 13.99 9.35
CA LEU A 105 5.32 12.58 9.28
C LEU A 105 6.70 12.38 9.90
N ARG A 106 7.65 13.27 9.60
CA ARG A 106 8.99 13.27 10.20
C ARG A 106 8.91 13.22 11.72
N ALA A 107 8.19 14.16 12.34
CA ALA A 107 8.09 14.24 13.79
C ALA A 107 7.49 12.97 14.43
N ARG A 108 6.46 12.38 13.81
CA ARG A 108 5.86 11.12 14.27
C ARG A 108 6.84 9.96 14.21
N LEU A 109 7.61 9.85 13.13
CA LEU A 109 8.57 8.78 12.96
C LEU A 109 9.77 8.97 13.91
N GLU A 110 10.30 10.19 14.04
CA GLU A 110 11.43 10.50 14.94
C GLU A 110 11.15 10.15 16.40
N ASP A 111 9.93 10.41 16.89
CA ASP A 111 9.49 10.07 18.25
C ASP A 111 9.63 8.56 18.54
N VAL A 112 9.27 7.73 17.55
CA VAL A 112 9.26 6.26 17.69
C VAL A 112 10.62 5.65 17.37
N THR A 113 11.21 6.01 16.24
CA THR A 113 12.47 5.40 15.76
C THR A 113 13.67 5.92 16.52
N ARG A 114 13.63 7.18 16.99
CA ARG A 114 14.80 7.90 17.53
C ARG A 114 15.95 7.84 16.50
N PRO A 115 17.26 7.67 16.83
CA PRO A 115 18.32 7.72 15.81
C PRO A 115 18.42 6.43 14.96
N ARG A 116 17.44 5.53 15.01
CA ARG A 116 17.48 4.26 14.26
C ARG A 116 17.09 4.48 12.80
N ALA A 117 17.78 3.77 11.92
CA ALA A 117 17.43 3.72 10.51
C ALA A 117 16.14 2.92 10.28
N LEU A 118 15.38 3.36 9.28
CA LEU A 118 14.32 2.61 8.62
C LEU A 118 14.97 1.68 7.60
N LEU A 119 14.69 0.38 7.74
CA LEU A 119 15.24 -0.69 6.92
C LEU A 119 14.08 -1.39 6.20
N PRO A 120 14.27 -1.83 4.95
CA PRO A 120 13.38 -2.79 4.32
C PRO A 120 13.33 -4.06 5.16
N VAL A 121 12.15 -4.42 5.65
CA VAL A 121 11.91 -5.66 6.41
C VAL A 121 11.19 -6.73 5.58
N ALA A 122 10.49 -6.31 4.53
CA ALA A 122 9.87 -7.17 3.54
C ALA A 122 9.62 -6.38 2.25
N GLU A 123 9.47 -7.09 1.14
CA GLU A 123 9.10 -6.48 -0.14
C GLU A 123 8.09 -7.34 -0.91
N ALA A 124 7.22 -6.68 -1.65
CA ALA A 124 6.33 -7.32 -2.60
C ALA A 124 6.40 -6.62 -3.95
N GLN A 125 6.19 -7.37 -5.00
CA GLN A 125 6.08 -6.87 -6.36
C GLN A 125 4.84 -7.49 -7.02
N GLY A 126 4.27 -6.74 -7.94
CA GLY A 126 3.15 -7.22 -8.75
C GLY A 126 2.63 -6.14 -9.67
N ARG A 127 1.32 -6.17 -9.92
CA ARG A 127 0.61 -5.28 -10.82
C ARG A 127 -0.47 -4.55 -10.05
N LEU A 128 -0.63 -3.27 -10.37
CA LEU A 128 -1.68 -2.40 -9.89
C LEU A 128 -2.56 -2.01 -11.08
N ALA A 129 -3.88 -2.06 -10.92
CA ALA A 129 -4.83 -1.41 -11.81
C ALA A 129 -5.73 -0.47 -11.00
N ARG A 130 -6.01 0.69 -11.57
CA ARG A 130 -6.93 1.67 -11.00
C ARG A 130 -8.24 1.65 -11.78
N LEU A 131 -9.35 1.55 -11.07
CA LEU A 131 -10.69 1.63 -11.64
C LEU A 131 -11.38 2.87 -11.08
N ALA A 132 -12.16 3.53 -11.93
CA ALA A 132 -12.98 4.68 -11.57
C ALA A 132 -14.44 4.37 -11.88
N ILE A 133 -15.30 4.48 -10.88
CA ILE A 133 -16.75 4.50 -11.06
C ILE A 133 -17.16 5.96 -11.12
N CYS A 134 -17.89 6.32 -12.18
CA CYS A 134 -18.38 7.66 -12.38
C CYS A 134 -19.89 7.74 -12.13
N ASP A 135 -20.38 8.94 -11.82
CA ASP A 135 -21.80 9.26 -11.88
C ASP A 135 -22.24 9.53 -13.33
N ASP A 136 -23.51 9.88 -13.51
CA ASP A 136 -24.11 10.19 -14.81
C ASP A 136 -23.55 11.47 -15.46
N GLU A 137 -22.75 12.26 -14.72
CA GLU A 137 -22.04 13.45 -15.20
C GLU A 137 -20.56 13.15 -15.53
N ASP A 138 -20.18 11.88 -15.65
CA ASP A 138 -18.81 11.39 -15.87
C ASP A 138 -17.81 11.74 -14.74
N LYS A 139 -18.31 12.17 -13.57
CA LYS A 139 -17.45 12.50 -12.43
C LYS A 139 -17.14 11.26 -11.61
N THR A 140 -15.87 11.02 -11.31
CA THR A 140 -15.45 9.89 -10.47
C THR A 140 -16.00 10.01 -9.05
N VAL A 141 -16.86 9.08 -8.65
CA VAL A 141 -17.46 8.96 -7.32
C VAL A 141 -16.77 7.92 -6.44
N LEU A 142 -16.15 6.90 -7.05
CA LEU A 142 -15.38 5.89 -6.33
C LEU A 142 -14.15 5.49 -7.14
N ARG A 143 -13.01 5.35 -6.44
CA ARG A 143 -11.77 4.84 -7.01
C ARG A 143 -11.40 3.53 -6.31
N LEU A 144 -11.11 2.51 -7.11
CA LEU A 144 -10.67 1.20 -6.64
C LEU A 144 -9.25 0.94 -7.12
N GLU A 145 -8.44 0.34 -6.26
CA GLU A 145 -7.11 -0.15 -6.59
C GLU A 145 -7.10 -1.67 -6.47
N LEU A 146 -6.95 -2.37 -7.59
CA LEU A 146 -6.77 -3.82 -7.62
C LEU A 146 -5.28 -4.11 -7.69
N ARG A 147 -4.82 -5.09 -6.91
CA ARG A 147 -3.41 -5.47 -6.86
C ARG A 147 -3.28 -6.99 -6.84
N ASP A 148 -2.35 -7.52 -7.62
CA ASP A 148 -1.75 -8.82 -7.34
C ASP A 148 -0.37 -8.60 -6.73
N GLU A 149 -0.02 -9.40 -5.73
CA GLU A 149 1.22 -9.19 -4.98
C GLU A 149 1.84 -10.53 -4.63
N THR A 150 3.11 -10.70 -4.97
CA THR A 150 3.92 -11.80 -4.45
C THR A 150 4.91 -11.24 -3.45
N ALA A 151 4.74 -11.58 -2.18
CA ALA A 151 5.65 -11.16 -1.12
C ALA A 151 6.93 -12.01 -1.13
N ARG A 152 8.06 -11.36 -0.85
CA ARG A 152 9.35 -11.99 -0.55
C ARG A 152 9.83 -11.44 0.80
N SER A 153 10.08 -12.35 1.73
CA SER A 153 10.81 -12.06 2.96
C SER A 153 12.27 -12.43 2.75
N GLY A 154 13.18 -11.47 2.96
CA GLY A 154 14.62 -11.69 2.95
C GLY A 154 15.13 -12.39 4.21
#